data_AF-A0A7W1IVR7-F1
#
_entry.id   AF-A0A7W1IVR7-F1
#
_cell.length_a   1.000
_cell.length_b   1.000
_cell.length_c   1.000
_cell.angle_alpha   90.00
_cell.angle_beta   90.00
_cell.angle_gamma   90.00
#
_symmetry.space_group_name_H-M   'P 1'
#
loop_
_entity.id
_entity.type
_entity.pdbx_description
1 polymer ?
#
loop_
_entity_poly.entity_id
_entity_poly.type
_entity_poly.pdbx_seq_one_letter_code
_entity_poly.pdbx_strand_id
1 'polypeptide(L)'
;MQRKQIIALPLNGRSYANLILLAPGVRESHTNSSIGGGGREAAFNVNGLRATMNNFLLDGVDNNAYGTSNQSFSSQVVQVSPDAIAEFKVQTNTYSAEFGRSGGAVI
;
A
#
# COMPACT_ATOMS: atom_id res chain seq x y z
N MET A 1 8.13 2.30 10.17
CA MET A 1 9.30 1.39 10.23
C MET A 1 10.53 2.09 9.71
N GLN A 2 11.71 1.75 10.26
CA GLN A 2 13.00 2.27 9.78
C GLN A 2 13.68 1.30 8.82
N ARG A 3 14.50 1.80 7.89
CA ARG A 3 15.22 1.04 6.82
C ARG A 3 15.74 -0.35 7.24
N LYS A 4 16.35 -0.50 8.42
CA LYS A 4 16.88 -1.78 8.91
C LYS A 4 15.81 -2.88 9.06
N GLN A 5 14.60 -2.52 9.50
CA GLN A 5 13.49 -3.48 9.65
C GLN A 5 12.91 -3.88 8.28
N ILE A 6 12.95 -2.96 7.31
CA ILE A 6 12.45 -3.18 5.94
C ILE A 6 13.33 -4.18 5.19
N ILE A 7 14.66 -4.05 5.33
CA ILE A 7 15.63 -4.94 4.67
C ILE A 7 15.67 -6.33 5.31
N ALA A 8 15.42 -6.42 6.62
CA ALA A 8 15.49 -7.69 7.36
C ALA A 8 14.31 -8.63 7.07
N LEU A 9 13.23 -8.14 6.45
CA LEU A 9 12.04 -8.94 6.15
C LEU A 9 12.13 -9.55 4.74
N PRO A 10 11.88 -10.87 4.57
CA PRO A 10 11.77 -11.46 3.24
C PRO A 10 10.49 -10.95 2.57
N LEU A 11 10.61 -9.90 1.76
CA LEU A 11 9.51 -9.32 1.00
C LEU A 11 9.30 -10.08 -0.31
N ASN A 12 8.09 -10.62 -0.50
CA ASN A 12 7.69 -11.21 -1.78
C ASN A 12 7.77 -10.16 -2.89
N GLY A 13 8.51 -10.44 -3.97
CA GLY A 13 8.72 -9.52 -5.08
C GLY A 13 9.52 -8.24 -4.74
N ARG A 14 10.13 -8.14 -3.55
CA ARG A 14 10.73 -6.89 -3.04
C ARG A 14 9.73 -5.73 -3.05
N SER A 15 8.43 -5.98 -2.91
CA SER A 15 7.44 -4.92 -2.83
C SER A 15 7.37 -4.34 -1.42
N TYR A 16 7.65 -3.05 -1.29
CA TYR A 16 7.53 -2.33 0.00
C TYR A 16 6.09 -2.28 0.51
N ALA A 17 5.12 -2.39 -0.40
CA ALA A 17 3.71 -2.35 -0.07
C ALA A 17 3.34 -3.48 0.91
N ASN A 18 4.02 -4.63 0.85
CA ASN A 18 3.79 -5.77 1.75
C ASN A 18 4.10 -5.46 3.22
N LEU A 19 4.89 -4.42 3.51
CA LEU A 19 5.17 -3.99 4.89
C LEU A 19 3.91 -3.52 5.63
N ILE A 20 2.89 -3.08 4.89
CA ILE A 20 1.61 -2.65 5.48
C ILE A 20 0.88 -3.78 6.20
N LEU A 21 1.12 -5.05 5.82
CA LEU A 21 0.55 -6.22 6.48
C LEU A 21 1.01 -6.37 7.92
N LEU A 22 2.12 -5.74 8.30
CA LEU A 22 2.60 -5.73 9.68
C LEU A 22 1.85 -4.70 10.55
N ALA A 23 1.10 -3.78 9.95
CA ALA A 23 0.26 -2.84 10.70
C ALA A 23 -1.04 -3.53 11.15
N PRO A 24 -1.49 -3.28 12.38
CA PRO A 24 -2.72 -3.88 12.90
C PRO A 24 -3.95 -3.39 12.12
N GLY A 25 -4.91 -4.28 11.91
CA GLY A 25 -6.15 -3.97 11.17
C GLY A 25 -5.99 -3.96 9.64
N VAL A 26 -4.80 -4.30 9.13
CA VAL A 26 -4.53 -4.45 7.69
C VAL A 26 -4.57 -5.92 7.32
N ARG A 27 -5.30 -6.23 6.24
CA ARG A 27 -5.32 -7.57 5.63
C ARG A 27 -5.11 -7.45 4.13
N GLU A 28 -4.52 -8.47 3.54
CA GLU A 28 -4.43 -8.57 2.09
C GLU A 28 -5.84 -8.66 1.47
N SER A 29 -6.08 -7.91 0.40
CA SER A 29 -7.36 -8.01 -0.31
C SER A 29 -7.36 -9.26 -1.19
N HIS A 30 -8.51 -9.90 -1.34
CA HIS A 30 -8.69 -10.99 -2.31
C HIS A 30 -8.38 -10.55 -3.75
N THR A 31 -8.42 -9.23 -4.02
CA THR A 31 -8.00 -8.67 -5.31
C THR A 31 -6.49 -8.75 -5.54
N ASN A 32 -5.65 -8.85 -4.51
CA ASN A 32 -4.20 -9.04 -4.64
C ASN A 32 -3.86 -10.48 -5.08
N SER A 33 -4.65 -11.44 -4.62
CA SER A 33 -4.40 -12.87 -4.84
C SER A 33 -5.38 -13.50 -5.82
N SER A 34 -5.82 -12.76 -6.84
CA SER A 34 -6.79 -13.27 -7.82
C SER A 34 -6.20 -14.46 -8.57
N ILE A 35 -6.81 -15.64 -8.37
CA ILE A 35 -6.47 -16.90 -9.04
C ILE A 35 -6.54 -16.68 -10.56
N GLY A 36 -5.40 -16.75 -11.24
CA GLY A 36 -5.32 -16.55 -12.70
C GLY A 36 -4.32 -15.49 -13.19
N GLY A 37 -3.48 -14.91 -12.32
CA GLY A 37 -2.38 -14.02 -12.74
C GLY A 37 -2.76 -12.55 -12.93
N GLY A 38 -3.97 -12.15 -12.50
CA GLY A 38 -4.47 -10.77 -12.55
C GLY A 38 -4.53 -10.08 -11.17
N GLY A 39 -3.73 -10.55 -10.21
CA GLY A 39 -3.67 -9.98 -8.87
C GLY A 39 -3.27 -8.50 -8.88
N ARG A 40 -3.98 -7.68 -8.12
CA ARG A 40 -3.65 -6.26 -7.92
C ARG A 40 -2.62 -6.12 -6.80
N GLU A 41 -1.36 -5.93 -7.16
CA GLU A 41 -0.31 -5.57 -6.22
C GLU A 41 -0.68 -4.33 -5.41
N ALA A 42 -0.21 -4.29 -4.16
CA ALA A 42 -0.53 -3.25 -3.19
C ALA A 42 -2.04 -3.10 -2.89
N ALA A 43 -2.84 -4.16 -3.03
CA ALA A 43 -4.24 -4.15 -2.64
C ALA A 43 -4.45 -4.67 -1.20
N PHE A 44 -4.68 -3.77 -0.26
CA PHE A 44 -4.87 -4.10 1.16
C PHE A 44 -6.18 -3.54 1.68
N ASN A 45 -6.94 -4.35 2.41
CA ASN A 45 -8.12 -3.87 3.11
C ASN A 45 -7.69 -3.43 4.51
N VAL A 46 -7.95 -2.17 4.87
CA VAL A 46 -7.61 -1.61 6.17
C VAL A 46 -8.89 -1.31 6.95
N ASN A 47 -8.99 -1.80 8.19
CA ASN A 47 -10.14 -1.59 9.07
C ASN A 47 -11.49 -1.94 8.41
N GLY A 48 -11.49 -2.92 7.49
CA GLY A 48 -12.68 -3.36 6.74
C GLY A 48 -13.00 -2.58 5.47
N LEU A 49 -12.25 -1.51 5.17
CA LEU A 49 -12.44 -0.71 3.96
C LEU A 49 -11.75 -1.32 2.74
N ARG A 50 -12.21 -0.92 1.56
CA ARG A 50 -11.70 -1.44 0.28
C ARG A 50 -10.27 -0.96 0.03
N ALA A 51 -9.47 -1.80 -0.62
CA ALA A 51 -8.13 -1.45 -1.08
C ALA A 51 -8.03 -0.19 -1.94
N THR A 52 -9.10 0.18 -2.67
CA THR A 52 -9.18 1.42 -3.46
C THR A 52 -9.36 2.68 -2.62
N MET A 53 -9.62 2.55 -1.31
CA MET A 53 -9.78 3.68 -0.38
C MET A 53 -8.50 4.01 0.37
N ASN A 54 -7.40 3.31 0.06
CA ASN A 54 -6.08 3.66 0.55
C ASN A 54 -5.44 4.69 -0.38
N ASN A 55 -4.67 5.61 0.19
CA ASN A 55 -3.83 6.54 -0.57
C ASN A 55 -2.37 6.19 -0.35
N PHE A 56 -1.65 6.01 -1.45
CA PHE A 56 -0.21 5.87 -1.49
C PHE A 56 0.41 7.23 -1.79
N LEU A 57 1.26 7.71 -0.89
CA LEU A 57 2.07 8.90 -1.02
C LEU A 57 3.54 8.48 -1.16
N LEU A 58 4.24 9.06 -2.12
CA LEU A 58 5.68 8.93 -2.25
C LEU A 58 6.29 10.30 -2.04
N ASP A 59 7.08 10.47 -0.98
CA ASP A 59 7.66 11.76 -0.58
C ASP A 59 6.64 12.91 -0.48
N GLY A 60 5.40 12.58 -0.10
CA GLY A 60 4.28 13.53 0.02
C GLY A 60 3.51 13.80 -1.28
N VAL A 61 3.87 13.14 -2.38
CA VAL A 61 3.18 13.23 -3.68
C VAL A 61 2.26 12.02 -3.87
N ASP A 62 1.05 12.25 -4.38
CA ASP A 62 0.10 11.16 -4.69
C ASP A 62 0.71 10.16 -5.70
N ASN A 63 0.76 8.90 -5.28
CA ASN A 63 1.29 7.76 -6.03
C ASN A 63 0.21 6.69 -6.28
N ASN A 64 -1.07 7.07 -6.23
CA ASN A 64 -2.17 6.15 -6.57
C ASN A 64 -2.32 5.98 -8.08
N ALA A 65 -2.45 4.73 -8.51
CA ALA A 65 -2.83 4.44 -9.89
C ALA A 65 -4.33 4.71 -10.11
N TYR A 66 -4.66 5.90 -10.65
CA TYR A 66 -6.04 6.31 -10.96
C TYR A 66 -6.59 5.77 -12.29
N GLY A 67 -5.93 4.78 -12.90
CA GLY A 67 -6.34 4.23 -14.20
C GLY A 67 -7.79 3.74 -14.17
N THR A 68 -8.65 4.30 -15.02
CA THR A 68 -10.13 4.07 -15.07
C THR A 68 -10.54 2.59 -15.18
N SER A 69 -9.60 1.72 -15.56
CA SER A 69 -9.79 0.27 -15.69
C SER A 69 -8.83 -0.55 -14.83
N ASN A 70 -8.00 0.08 -13.99
CA ASN A 70 -7.03 -0.58 -13.12
C ASN A 70 -6.15 -1.62 -13.85
N GLN A 71 -5.85 -1.38 -15.13
CA GLN A 71 -5.12 -2.29 -16.02
C GLN A 71 -3.64 -2.43 -15.65
N SER A 72 -3.13 -1.59 -14.74
CA SER A 72 -1.73 -1.62 -14.30
C SER A 72 -1.41 -2.74 -13.30
N PHE A 73 -2.40 -3.58 -12.92
CA PHE A 73 -2.24 -4.65 -11.92
C PHE A 73 -1.62 -4.21 -10.58
N SER A 74 -1.58 -2.90 -10.30
CA SER A 74 -1.04 -2.34 -9.06
C SER A 74 -1.88 -1.13 -8.63
N SER A 75 -2.01 -0.92 -7.31
CA SER A 75 -2.64 0.28 -6.74
C SER A 75 -1.68 1.48 -6.71
N GLN A 76 -0.38 1.25 -6.95
CA GLN A 76 0.69 2.26 -6.94
C GLN A 76 1.17 2.55 -8.38
N VAL A 77 1.52 3.79 -8.68
CA VAL A 77 2.12 4.15 -9.99
C VAL A 77 3.61 3.82 -10.01
N VAL A 78 4.31 4.17 -8.93
CA VAL A 78 5.75 3.99 -8.77
C VAL A 78 6.00 2.96 -7.68
N GLN A 79 6.72 1.90 -8.04
CA GLN A 79 7.20 0.89 -7.12
C GLN A 79 8.66 1.15 -6.77
N VAL A 80 8.90 1.73 -5.60
CA VAL A 80 10.25 1.94 -5.10
C VAL A 80 10.83 0.66 -4.53
N SER A 81 12.13 0.45 -4.74
CA SER A 81 12.83 -0.65 -4.07
C SER A 81 12.85 -0.43 -2.55
N PRO A 82 12.69 -1.50 -1.74
CA PRO A 82 12.67 -1.40 -0.28
C PRO A 82 13.98 -0.86 0.30
N ASP A 83 15.11 -1.05 -0.41
CA ASP A 83 16.41 -0.44 -0.05
C ASP A 83 16.44 1.09 -0.22
N ALA A 84 15.66 1.64 -1.16
CA ALA A 84 15.59 3.07 -1.42
C ALA A 84 14.72 3.82 -0.39
N ILE A 85 13.91 3.09 0.38
CA ILE A 85 12.98 3.67 1.35
C ILE A 85 13.72 3.94 2.67
N ALA A 86 13.81 5.21 3.04
CA ALA A 86 14.36 5.60 4.34
C ALA A 86 13.37 5.35 5.48
N GLU A 87 12.10 5.68 5.25
CA GLU A 87 11.04 5.59 6.25
C GLU A 87 9.74 5.11 5.59
N PHE A 88 9.03 4.20 6.27
CA PHE A 88 7.70 3.73 5.86
C PHE A 88 6.70 4.04 6.97
N LYS A 89 5.67 4.84 6.67
CA LYS A 89 4.60 5.21 7.60
C LYS A 89 3.29 4.62 7.12
N VAL A 90 2.48 4.17 8.06
CA VAL A 90 1.10 3.74 7.77
C VAL A 90 0.22 4.41 8.80
N GLN A 91 -0.77 5.15 8.32
CA GLN A 91 -1.77 5.79 9.16
C GLN A 91 -3.14 5.18 8.82
N THR A 92 -3.66 4.37 9.74
CA THR A 92 -4.93 3.62 9.58
C THR A 92 -6.05 4.13 10.48
N ASN A 93 -5.73 4.88 11.53
CA ASN A 93 -6.67 5.54 12.43
C ASN A 93 -6.07 6.90 12.85
N THR A 94 -6.92 7.92 12.99
CA THR A 94 -6.53 9.26 13.46
C THR A 94 -5.63 10.04 12.48
N TYR A 95 -5.92 10.00 11.18
CA TYR A 95 -5.34 10.94 10.21
C TYR A 95 -6.07 12.30 10.27
N SER A 96 -5.32 13.40 10.17
CA SER A 96 -5.90 14.75 10.05
C SER A 96 -6.88 14.80 8.89
N ALA A 97 -7.97 15.59 9.04
CA ALA A 97 -8.98 15.79 8.00
C ALA A 97 -8.41 16.30 6.65
N GLU A 98 -7.17 16.81 6.64
CA GLU A 98 -6.39 17.15 5.44
C GLU A 98 -6.23 15.97 4.47
N PHE A 99 -6.22 14.72 4.96
CA PHE A 99 -6.18 13.52 4.13
C PHE A 99 -7.58 12.98 3.79
N GLY A 100 -8.61 13.85 3.83
CA GLY A 100 -10.05 13.57 3.71
C GLY A 100 -10.56 12.91 2.42
N ARG A 101 -9.69 12.21 1.68
CA ARG A 101 -9.98 11.45 0.47
C ARG A 101 -9.71 9.95 0.60
N SER A 102 -9.19 9.53 1.76
CA SER A 102 -8.80 8.14 2.04
C SER A 102 -9.46 7.67 3.32
N GLY A 103 -10.63 7.06 3.17
CA GLY A 103 -11.32 6.46 4.30
C GLY A 103 -10.52 5.33 4.95
N GLY A 104 -9.61 4.67 4.20
CA GLY A 104 -8.91 3.45 4.62
C GLY A 104 -7.58 3.69 5.34
N ALA A 105 -6.53 3.95 4.57
CA ALA A 105 -5.19 4.22 5.09
C ALA A 105 -4.43 5.19 4.21
N VAL A 106 -3.51 5.93 4.82
CA VAL A 106 -2.49 6.72 4.13
C VAL A 106 -1.14 6.03 4.33
N ILE A 107 -0.43 5.78 3.22
CA ILE A 107 0.75 4.92 3.14
C ILE A 107 1.87 5.67 2.44
#